data_AF-A0A482DTQ4-F1
#
_entry.id   AF-A0A482DTQ4-F1
#
_cell.length_a   1.000
_cell.length_b   1.000
_cell.length_c   1.000
_cell.angle_alpha   90.00
_cell.angle_beta   90.00
_cell.angle_gamma   90.00
#
_symmetry.space_group_name_H-M   'P 1'
#
loop_
_entity.id
_entity.type
_entity.pdbx_description
1 polymer ?
#
loop_
_entity_poly.entity_id
_entity_poly.type
_entity_poly.pdbx_seq_one_letter_code
_entity_poly.pdbx_strand_id
1 'polypeptide(L)'
;MAIARALVKYGYSGFKLEILEYCDPDLAVIREQYFINLIQPENNILKVAGSSLGYKHTEETLLKLKGRKVSAETILKLKTAWLDRKVTSETQTKMAAAKGSGIVVILNTETNISQKYVSISQAAKEIKASRATISAYIKSQKFFQGKYKLFFKSI
;
A
#
# COMPACT_ATOMS: atom_id res chain seq x y z
N MET A 1 6.80 -8.97 20.17
CA MET A 1 6.44 -10.16 21.00
C MET A 1 7.61 -10.52 21.90
N ALA A 2 7.35 -10.92 23.14
CA ALA A 2 8.40 -11.23 24.13
C ALA A 2 9.16 -12.53 23.82
N ILE A 3 8.44 -13.60 23.43
CA ILE A 3 9.04 -14.90 23.08
C ILE A 3 9.99 -14.82 21.88
N ALA A 4 9.64 -14.05 20.84
CA ALA A 4 10.50 -13.86 19.67
C ALA A 4 11.87 -13.26 20.03
N ARG A 5 11.90 -12.31 20.99
CA ARG A 5 13.17 -11.73 21.47
C ARG A 5 13.96 -12.72 22.31
N ALA A 6 13.27 -13.54 23.12
CA ALA A 6 13.91 -14.58 23.92
C ALA A 6 14.57 -15.65 23.04
N LEU A 7 13.88 -16.10 21.98
CA LEU A 7 14.43 -17.04 20.99
C LEU A 7 15.69 -16.49 20.31
N VAL A 8 15.69 -15.22 19.90
CA VAL A 8 16.87 -14.59 19.28
C VAL A 8 18.02 -14.45 20.27
N LYS A 9 17.74 -14.12 21.53
CA LYS A 9 18.78 -13.87 22.54
C LYS A 9 19.41 -15.15 23.09
N TYR A 10 18.61 -16.19 23.34
CA TYR A 10 19.04 -17.41 24.01
C TYR A 10 19.20 -18.61 23.07
N GLY A 11 18.84 -18.44 21.78
CA GLY A 11 18.95 -19.48 20.76
C GLY A 11 17.81 -20.50 20.82
N TYR A 12 17.52 -21.12 19.68
CA TYR A 12 16.41 -22.07 19.54
C TYR A 12 16.63 -23.38 20.31
N SER A 13 17.87 -23.81 20.51
CA SER A 13 18.20 -25.03 21.26
C SER A 13 17.77 -25.00 22.72
N GLY A 14 17.59 -23.80 23.29
CA GLY A 14 17.08 -23.61 24.65
C GLY A 14 15.56 -23.67 24.78
N PHE A 15 14.82 -23.87 23.68
CA PHE A 15 13.36 -23.91 23.66
C PHE A 15 12.85 -25.19 23.00
N LYS A 16 11.73 -25.71 23.51
CA LYS A 16 10.97 -26.80 22.89
C LYS A 16 9.58 -26.29 22.54
N LEU A 17 9.13 -26.56 21.32
CA LEU A 17 7.75 -26.34 20.91
C LEU A 17 7.03 -27.67 20.87
N GLU A 18 5.91 -27.77 21.58
CA GLU A 18 5.13 -28.99 21.72
C GLU A 18 3.63 -28.65 21.70
N ILE A 19 2.84 -29.49 21.05
CA ILE A 19 1.39 -29.33 21.00
C ILE A 19 0.82 -29.99 22.26
N LEU A 20 0.23 -29.20 23.15
CA LEU A 20 -0.38 -29.71 24.37
C LEU A 20 -1.74 -30.36 24.13
N GLU A 21 -2.54 -29.80 23.21
CA GLU A 21 -3.88 -30.28 22.90
C GLU A 21 -4.36 -29.76 21.54
N TYR A 22 -5.15 -30.58 20.84
CA TYR A 22 -5.97 -30.14 19.71
C TYR A 22 -7.38 -29.86 20.21
N CYS A 23 -7.91 -28.67 19.95
CA CYS A 23 -9.24 -28.27 20.37
C CYS A 23 -9.96 -27.46 19.28
N ASP A 24 -11.28 -27.37 19.39
CA ASP A 24 -12.08 -26.52 18.52
C ASP A 24 -11.77 -25.02 18.76
N PRO A 25 -11.82 -24.17 17.71
CA PRO A 25 -11.47 -22.76 17.83
C PRO A 25 -12.27 -22.01 18.91
N ASP A 26 -13.53 -22.38 19.11
CA ASP A 26 -14.42 -21.75 20.09
C ASP A 26 -14.01 -22.04 21.54
N LEU A 27 -13.25 -23.11 21.77
CA LEU A 27 -12.76 -23.52 23.08
C LEU A 27 -11.31 -23.06 23.33
N ALA A 28 -10.63 -22.53 22.32
CA ALA A 28 -9.20 -22.25 22.38
C ALA A 28 -8.80 -21.36 23.58
N VAL A 29 -9.54 -20.27 23.83
CA VAL A 29 -9.26 -19.34 24.94
C VAL A 29 -9.46 -20.01 26.31
N ILE A 30 -10.48 -20.87 26.43
CA ILE A 30 -10.78 -21.58 27.68
C ILE A 30 -9.67 -22.60 27.99
N ARG A 31 -9.25 -23.36 26.96
CA ARG A 31 -8.17 -24.35 27.09
C ARG A 31 -6.82 -23.69 27.32
N GLU A 32 -6.56 -22.56 26.68
CA GLU A 32 -5.36 -21.75 26.94
C GLU A 32 -5.30 -21.32 28.41
N GLN A 33 -6.40 -20.78 28.97
CA GLN A 33 -6.45 -20.42 30.39
C GLN A 33 -6.23 -21.62 31.31
N TYR A 34 -6.80 -22.78 30.96
CA TYR A 34 -6.63 -24.02 31.72
C TYR A 34 -5.14 -24.38 31.83
N PHE A 35 -4.41 -24.40 30.71
CA PHE A 35 -2.98 -24.71 30.73
C PHE A 35 -2.12 -23.64 31.41
N ILE A 36 -2.46 -22.35 31.26
CA ILE A 36 -1.76 -21.27 31.97
C ILE A 36 -1.87 -21.47 33.49
N ASN A 37 -3.08 -21.81 33.97
CA ASN A 37 -3.32 -22.03 35.40
C ASN A 37 -2.69 -23.32 35.92
N LEU A 38 -2.68 -24.37 35.11
CA LEU A 38 -2.13 -25.68 35.45
C LEU A 38 -0.59 -25.66 35.50
N ILE A 39 0.04 -25.10 34.47
CA ILE A 39 1.50 -25.16 34.28
C ILE A 39 2.19 -24.00 35.00
N GLN A 40 1.50 -22.86 35.19
CA GLN A 40 2.03 -21.63 35.78
C GLN A 40 3.38 -21.21 35.19
N PRO A 41 3.47 -21.03 33.85
CA PRO A 41 4.73 -20.77 33.17
C PRO A 41 5.35 -19.43 33.56
N GLU A 42 6.60 -19.45 34.03
CA GLU A 42 7.35 -18.26 34.46
C GLU A 42 7.49 -17.19 33.37
N ASN A 43 7.61 -17.63 32.11
CA ASN A 43 7.85 -16.76 30.96
C ASN A 43 6.58 -16.09 30.42
N ASN A 44 5.40 -16.42 30.95
CA ASN A 44 4.14 -15.89 30.43
C ASN A 44 3.77 -14.55 31.11
N ILE A 45 3.78 -13.48 30.31
CA ILE A 45 3.49 -12.12 30.81
C ILE A 45 1.99 -11.94 31.09
N LEU A 46 1.13 -12.53 30.25
CA LEU A 46 -0.32 -12.41 30.37
C LEU A 46 -0.87 -13.59 31.16
N LYS A 47 -1.29 -13.35 32.39
CA LYS A 47 -1.87 -14.40 33.27
C LYS A 47 -3.27 -14.83 32.84
N VAL A 48 -3.95 -13.99 32.08
CA VAL A 48 -5.30 -14.23 31.59
C VAL A 48 -5.24 -14.45 30.09
N ALA A 49 -5.76 -15.59 29.63
CA ALA A 49 -5.92 -15.92 28.22
C ALA A 49 -6.94 -14.98 27.57
N GLY A 50 -6.69 -14.60 26.32
CA GLY A 50 -7.59 -13.70 25.62
C GLY A 50 -7.06 -13.33 24.24
N SER A 51 -7.99 -12.99 23.35
CA SER A 51 -7.67 -12.52 22.01
C SER A 51 -7.79 -11.01 21.93
N SER A 52 -6.82 -10.36 21.29
CA SER A 52 -6.91 -8.95 20.92
C SER A 52 -7.76 -8.73 19.66
N LEU A 53 -8.24 -9.80 19.03
CA LEU A 53 -9.09 -9.71 17.85
C LEU A 53 -10.39 -8.97 18.20
N GLY A 54 -10.68 -7.88 17.48
CA GLY A 54 -11.85 -7.05 17.72
C GLY A 54 -11.73 -6.08 18.91
N TYR A 55 -10.60 -6.06 19.63
CA TYR A 55 -10.37 -5.10 20.70
C TYR A 55 -10.40 -3.66 20.17
N LYS A 56 -11.22 -2.81 20.79
CA LYS A 56 -11.30 -1.37 20.52
C LYS A 56 -10.62 -0.61 21.64
N HIS A 57 -9.71 0.31 21.26
CA HIS A 57 -9.07 1.18 22.23
C HIS A 57 -10.08 2.10 22.91
N THR A 58 -9.84 2.39 24.19
CA THR A 58 -10.60 3.41 24.93
C THR A 58 -10.38 4.79 24.34
N GLU A 59 -11.36 5.70 24.49
CA GLU A 59 -11.25 7.07 24.00
C GLU A 59 -10.03 7.79 24.57
N GLU A 60 -9.72 7.59 25.84
CA GLU A 60 -8.53 8.12 26.49
C GLU A 60 -7.24 7.65 25.80
N THR A 61 -7.15 6.37 25.47
CA THR A 61 -5.98 5.81 24.75
C THR A 61 -5.88 6.40 23.35
N LEU A 62 -7.01 6.55 22.65
CA LEU A 62 -7.05 7.18 21.33
C LEU A 62 -6.60 8.64 21.38
N LEU A 63 -6.98 9.40 22.41
CA LEU A 63 -6.52 10.78 22.60
C LEU A 63 -5.01 10.84 22.83
N LYS A 64 -4.45 9.97 23.68
CA LYS A 64 -3.00 9.88 23.89
C LYS A 64 -2.25 9.53 22.59
N LEU A 65 -2.80 8.64 21.78
CA LEU A 65 -2.22 8.28 20.48
C LEU A 65 -2.26 9.45 19.49
N LYS A 66 -3.37 10.20 19.44
CA LYS A 66 -3.48 11.42 18.61
C LYS A 66 -2.51 12.51 19.04
N GLY A 67 -2.26 12.66 20.35
CA GLY A 67 -1.35 13.66 20.91
C GLY A 67 0.14 13.32 20.81
N ARG A 68 0.50 12.15 20.26
CA ARG A 68 1.89 11.71 20.20
C ARG A 68 2.73 12.62 19.29
N LYS A 69 3.70 13.31 19.89
CA LYS A 69 4.69 14.11 19.14
C LYS A 69 5.75 13.19 18.55
N VAL A 70 5.95 13.30 17.24
CA VAL A 70 7.02 12.61 16.52
C VAL A 70 8.29 13.45 16.60
N SER A 71 9.46 12.82 16.79
CA SER A 71 10.74 13.54 16.84
C SER A 71 11.07 14.19 15.49
N ALA A 72 11.78 15.32 15.53
CA ALA A 72 12.18 16.05 14.32
C ALA A 72 12.96 15.16 13.33
N GLU A 73 13.86 14.31 13.85
CA GLU A 73 14.62 13.35 13.05
C GLU A 73 13.71 12.36 12.30
N THR A 74 12.66 11.86 12.96
CA THR A 74 11.72 10.91 12.34
C THR A 74 10.89 11.61 11.27
N ILE A 75 10.47 12.86 11.50
CA ILE A 75 9.77 13.66 10.50
C ILE A 75 10.64 13.86 9.25
N LEU A 76 11.93 14.14 9.44
CA LEU A 76 12.86 14.29 8.33
C LEU A 76 12.97 12.98 7.52
N LYS A 77 13.14 11.84 8.19
CA LYS A 77 13.19 10.51 7.54
C LYS A 77 11.91 10.18 6.76
N LEU A 78 10.74 10.52 7.31
CA LEU A 78 9.47 10.33 6.61
C LEU A 78 9.38 11.22 5.37
N LYS A 79 9.83 12.48 5.48
CA LYS A 79 9.83 13.43 4.36
C LYS A 79 10.76 12.97 3.23
N THR A 80 11.97 12.51 3.55
CA THR A 80 12.91 12.01 2.53
C THR A 80 12.34 10.78 1.83
N ALA A 81 11.80 9.81 2.59
CA ALA A 81 11.17 8.62 2.02
C ALA A 81 9.98 8.95 1.10
N TRP A 82 9.24 10.02 1.40
CA TRP A 82 8.11 10.45 0.58
C TRP A 82 8.54 11.13 -0.74
N LEU A 83 9.66 11.84 -0.74
CA LEU A 83 10.19 12.50 -1.93
C LEU A 83 10.67 11.49 -3.00
N ASP A 84 11.26 10.38 -2.56
CA ASP A 84 11.75 9.33 -3.46
C ASP A 84 10.63 8.42 -4.00
N ARG A 85 9.40 8.60 -3.53
CA ARG A 85 8.27 7.76 -3.90
C ARG A 85 7.82 8.05 -5.33
N LYS A 86 8.06 7.11 -6.24
CA LYS A 86 7.45 7.11 -7.58
C LYS A 86 5.99 6.67 -7.49
N VAL A 87 5.08 7.50 -8.00
CA VAL A 87 3.65 7.17 -8.10
C VAL A 87 3.47 6.08 -9.17
N THR A 88 2.83 4.97 -8.83
CA THR A 88 2.54 3.88 -9.76
C THR A 88 1.61 4.32 -10.90
N SER A 89 1.71 3.67 -12.06
CA SER A 89 0.87 3.97 -13.24
C SER A 89 -0.63 3.90 -12.92
N GLU A 90 -1.05 2.89 -12.17
CA GLU A 90 -2.44 2.74 -11.71
C GLU A 90 -2.89 3.93 -10.84
N THR A 91 -2.06 4.37 -9.90
CA THR A 91 -2.39 5.52 -9.06
C THR A 91 -2.49 6.79 -9.90
N GLN A 92 -1.62 6.97 -10.90
CA GLN A 92 -1.68 8.10 -11.82
C GLN A 92 -3.01 8.10 -12.61
N THR A 93 -3.48 6.93 -13.07
CA THR A 93 -4.77 6.83 -13.78
C THR A 93 -5.96 7.21 -12.91
N LYS A 94 -6.00 6.73 -11.65
CA LYS A 94 -7.07 7.09 -10.70
C LYS A 94 -7.06 8.59 -10.38
N MET A 95 -5.87 9.18 -10.20
CA MET A 95 -5.74 10.62 -9.96
C MET A 95 -6.15 11.46 -11.17
N ALA A 96 -5.87 11.00 -12.40
CA ALA A 96 -6.29 11.68 -13.62
C ALA A 96 -7.82 11.61 -13.83
N ALA A 97 -8.43 10.44 -13.56
CA ALA A 97 -9.88 10.26 -13.60
C ALA A 97 -10.60 11.19 -12.63
N ALA A 98 -10.13 11.27 -11.38
CA ALA A 98 -10.71 12.17 -10.37
C ALA A 98 -10.60 13.66 -10.73
N LYS A 99 -9.59 14.05 -11.52
CA LYS A 99 -9.42 15.42 -12.03
C LYS A 99 -10.17 15.70 -13.33
N GLY A 100 -10.94 14.75 -13.85
CA GLY A 100 -11.63 14.88 -15.14
C GLY A 100 -10.69 14.98 -16.34
N SER A 101 -9.44 14.53 -16.22
CA SER A 101 -8.47 14.57 -17.32
C SER A 101 -8.69 13.37 -18.24
N GLY A 102 -9.13 13.61 -19.48
CA GLY A 102 -9.36 12.57 -20.48
C GLY A 102 -8.08 11.82 -20.90
N ILE A 103 -8.23 10.55 -21.27
CA ILE A 103 -7.13 9.71 -21.77
C ILE A 103 -6.78 10.14 -23.20
N VAL A 104 -5.50 10.37 -23.48
CA VAL A 104 -5.02 10.65 -24.83
C VAL A 104 -4.76 9.33 -25.53
N VAL A 105 -5.37 9.12 -26.70
CA VAL A 105 -5.16 7.94 -27.53
C VAL A 105 -4.36 8.34 -28.77
N ILE A 106 -3.28 7.60 -29.02
CA ILE A 106 -2.48 7.70 -30.26
C ILE A 106 -2.78 6.47 -31.10
N LEU A 107 -3.30 6.66 -32.31
CA LEU A 107 -3.50 5.62 -33.30
C LEU A 107 -2.47 5.79 -34.42
N ASN A 108 -1.66 4.76 -34.66
CA ASN A 108 -0.76 4.72 -35.81
C ASN A 108 -1.51 4.12 -37.02
N THR A 109 -1.57 4.84 -38.14
CA THR A 109 -2.27 4.40 -39.35
C THR A 109 -1.53 3.34 -40.16
N GLU A 110 -0.21 3.22 -40.00
CA GLU A 110 0.60 2.22 -40.72
C GLU A 110 0.50 0.83 -40.08
N THR A 111 0.42 0.77 -38.74
CA THR A 111 0.38 -0.49 -37.99
C THR A 111 -0.99 -0.78 -37.39
N ASN A 112 -1.93 0.17 -37.44
CA ASN A 112 -3.25 0.11 -36.82
C ASN A 112 -3.23 -0.16 -35.29
N ILE A 113 -2.12 0.16 -34.61
CA ILE A 113 -1.97 -0.02 -33.17
C ILE A 113 -2.41 1.26 -32.44
N SER A 114 -3.26 1.11 -31.42
CA SER A 114 -3.68 2.20 -30.54
C SER A 114 -3.00 2.13 -29.17
N GLN A 115 -2.36 3.21 -28.73
CA GLN A 115 -1.77 3.34 -27.39
C GLN A 115 -2.47 4.42 -26.59
N LYS A 116 -2.68 4.17 -25.29
CA LYS A 116 -3.42 5.04 -24.37
C LYS A 116 -2.48 5.65 -23.35
N TYR A 117 -2.61 6.95 -23.13
CA TYR A 117 -1.78 7.71 -22.20
C TYR A 117 -2.64 8.51 -21.23
N VAL A 118 -2.17 8.61 -19.99
CA VAL A 118 -2.86 9.27 -18.89
C VAL A 118 -2.83 10.81 -19.06
N SER A 119 -1.95 11.34 -19.91
CA SER A 119 -1.86 12.78 -20.17
C SER A 119 -1.25 13.11 -21.54
N ILE A 120 -1.52 14.33 -22.02
CA ILE A 120 -0.89 14.91 -23.22
C ILE A 120 0.64 14.89 -23.08
N SER A 121 1.18 15.18 -21.89
CA SER A 121 2.62 15.22 -21.66
C SER A 121 3.29 13.85 -21.78
N GLN A 122 2.60 12.77 -21.37
CA GLN A 122 3.11 11.41 -21.57
C GLN A 122 3.09 11.03 -23.05
N ALA A 123 1.97 11.28 -23.74
CA ALA A 123 1.86 11.09 -25.17
C ALA A 123 2.95 11.86 -25.94
N ALA A 124 3.23 13.10 -25.54
CA ALA A 124 4.25 13.98 -26.12
C ALA A 124 5.67 13.43 -26.02
N LYS A 125 6.01 12.81 -24.89
CA LYS A 125 7.32 12.19 -24.70
C LYS A 125 7.53 11.00 -25.62
N GLU A 126 6.51 10.16 -25.81
CA GLU A 126 6.62 8.97 -26.66
C GLU A 126 6.90 9.35 -28.12
N ILE A 127 6.12 10.29 -28.66
CA ILE A 127 6.24 10.69 -30.06
C ILE A 127 7.25 11.83 -30.29
N LYS A 128 8.06 12.16 -29.26
CA LYS A 128 9.07 13.23 -29.27
C LYS A 128 8.55 14.57 -29.81
N ALA A 129 7.34 14.95 -29.41
CA ALA A 129 6.68 16.20 -29.82
C ALA A 129 6.48 17.14 -28.63
N SER A 130 6.19 18.42 -28.92
CA SER A 130 5.81 19.36 -27.86
C SER A 130 4.36 19.13 -27.42
N ARG A 131 4.06 19.40 -26.15
CA ARG A 131 2.69 19.37 -25.61
C ARG A 131 1.74 20.26 -26.41
N ALA A 132 2.21 21.43 -26.83
CA ALA A 132 1.42 22.39 -27.62
C ALA A 132 1.07 21.83 -29.00
N THR A 133 2.02 21.15 -29.64
CA THR A 133 1.81 20.49 -30.93
C THR A 133 0.74 19.41 -30.80
N ILE A 134 0.82 18.49 -29.84
CA ILE A 134 -0.22 17.47 -29.65
C ILE A 134 -1.59 18.10 -29.42
N SER A 135 -1.66 19.14 -28.58
CA SER A 135 -2.91 19.85 -28.32
C SER A 135 -3.51 20.46 -29.60
N ALA A 136 -2.69 21.10 -30.44
CA ALA A 136 -3.13 21.66 -31.72
C ALA A 136 -3.61 20.59 -32.71
N TYR A 137 -2.93 19.44 -32.76
CA TYR A 137 -3.31 18.33 -33.66
C TYR A 137 -4.57 17.60 -33.19
N ILE A 138 -4.79 17.46 -31.88
CA ILE A 138 -6.07 16.94 -31.34
C ILE A 138 -7.22 17.88 -31.72
N LYS A 139 -7.04 19.20 -31.61
CA LYS A 139 -8.07 20.18 -31.97
C LYS A 139 -8.37 20.21 -33.46
N SER A 140 -7.34 20.12 -34.30
CA SER A 140 -7.47 20.18 -35.75
C SER A 140 -7.87 18.83 -36.39
N GLN A 141 -7.85 17.73 -35.63
CA GLN A 141 -8.09 16.35 -36.09
C GLN A 141 -7.22 15.91 -37.28
N LYS A 142 -6.11 16.62 -37.54
CA LYS A 142 -5.17 16.29 -38.61
C LYS A 142 -4.21 15.19 -38.16
N PHE A 143 -3.64 14.48 -39.13
CA PHE A 143 -2.61 13.49 -38.87
C PHE A 143 -1.29 14.17 -38.50
N PHE A 144 -0.75 13.82 -37.33
CA PHE A 144 0.59 14.22 -36.95
C PHE A 144 1.62 13.40 -37.74
N GLN A 145 2.55 14.09 -38.43
CA GLN A 145 3.54 13.50 -39.34
C GLN A 145 2.94 12.59 -40.44
N GLY A 146 1.66 12.76 -40.80
CA GLY A 146 0.97 11.92 -41.79
C GLY A 146 0.70 10.47 -41.33
N LYS A 147 1.03 10.11 -40.09
CA LYS A 147 1.00 8.72 -39.59
C LYS A 147 0.18 8.53 -38.32
N TYR A 148 0.03 9.57 -37.50
CA TYR A 148 -0.57 9.45 -36.17
C TYR A 148 -1.87 10.25 -36.05
N LYS A 149 -2.95 9.58 -35.64
CA LYS A 149 -4.22 10.22 -35.27
C LYS A 149 -4.33 10.31 -33.76
N LEU A 150 -4.61 11.52 -33.25
CA LEU A 150 -4.62 11.84 -31.83
C LEU A 150 -6.02 12.29 -31.41
N PHE A 151 -6.58 11.71 -30.35
CA PHE A 151 -7.87 12.13 -29.81
C PHE A 151 -8.00 11.84 -28.32
N PHE A 152 -8.91 12.54 -27.64
CA PHE A 152 -9.30 12.23 -26.27
C PHE A 152 -10.34 11.12 -26.27
N LYS A 153 -10.19 10.16 -25.37
CA LYS A 153 -11.26 9.28 -24.95
C LYS A 153 -11.68 9.68 -23.54
N SER A 154 -12.98 9.95 -23.36
CA SER A 154 -13.52 10.09 -22.01
C SER A 154 -13.23 8.82 -21.22
N ILE A 155 -12.85 9.00 -19.96
CA ILE A 155 -12.88 7.94 -18.96
C ILE A 155 -14.34 7.66 -18.63
#